data_AF-A0A662H705-F1
#
_entry.id   AF-A0A662H705-F1
#
_cell.length_a   1.000
_cell.length_b   1.000
_cell.length_c   1.000
_cell.angle_alpha   90.00
_cell.angle_beta   90.00
_cell.angle_gamma   90.00
#
_symmetry.space_group_name_H-M   'P 1'
#
loop_
_entity.id
_entity.type
_entity.pdbx_description
1 polymer ?
#
loop_
_entity_poly.entity_id
_entity_poly.type
_entity_poly.pdbx_seq_one_letter_code
_entity_poly.pdbx_strand_id
1 'polypeptide(L)' 'MYSPPVRKGGIIALYDIAPGPPERVGGVPEFLEDVKSKYRHLEIVKDCNQGGYGIGVIIV' A
#
# COMPACT_ATOMS: atom_id res chain seq x y z
N MET A 1 -8.13 -9.36 -4.92
CA MET A 1 -7.13 -9.68 -5.97
C MET A 1 -5.81 -10.26 -5.44
N TYR A 2 -5.54 -10.32 -4.13
CA TYR A 2 -4.29 -10.91 -3.58
C TYR A 2 -4.48 -12.01 -2.51
N SER A 3 -5.72 -12.37 -2.15
CA SER A 3 -5.93 -13.49 -1.22
C SER A 3 -5.68 -14.89 -1.81
N PRO A 4 -5.74 -15.16 -3.13
CA PRO A 4 -5.39 -16.51 -3.62
C PRO A 4 -3.90 -16.89 -3.43
N PRO A 5 -2.91 -16.00 -3.67
CA PRO A 5 -1.50 -16.38 -3.52
C PRO A 5 -0.92 -16.18 -2.10
N VAL A 6 -1.59 -15.43 -1.21
CA VAL A 6 -1.09 -15.16 0.15
C VAL A 6 -1.96 -15.89 1.16
N ARG A 7 -1.35 -16.83 1.89
CA ARG A 7 -2.05 -17.58 2.95
C ARG A 7 -2.56 -16.64 4.04
N LYS A 8 -3.58 -17.08 4.79
CA LYS A 8 -4.04 -16.40 6.01
C LYS A 8 -2.88 -16.14 6.97
N GLY A 9 -2.82 -14.91 7.50
CA GLY A 9 -1.73 -14.38 8.32
C GLY A 9 -0.48 -13.99 7.52
N GLY A 10 -0.52 -14.05 6.18
CA GLY A 10 0.55 -13.58 5.32
C GLY A 10 0.55 -12.05 5.18
N ILE A 11 1.66 -11.53 4.65
CA ILE A 11 1.91 -10.10 4.52
C ILE A 11 2.09 -9.74 3.05
N ILE A 12 1.48 -8.63 2.65
CA ILE A 12 1.74 -7.95 1.38
C ILE A 12 2.35 -6.59 1.70
N ALA A 13 3.50 -6.28 1.10
CA ALA A 13 4.14 -4.97 1.21
C ALA A 13 4.04 -4.24 -0.13
N LEU A 14 3.46 -3.05 -0.10
CA LEU A 14 3.31 -2.14 -1.24
C LEU A 14 4.32 -1.00 -1.08
N TYR A 15 5.16 -0.78 -2.08
CA TYR A 15 6.06 0.39 -2.14
C TYR A 15 5.33 1.56 -2.81
N ASP A 16 5.77 2.79 -2.53
CA ASP A 16 5.27 4.02 -3.17
C ASP A 16 3.81 4.36 -2.84
N ILE A 17 3.46 4.22 -1.56
CA ILE A 17 2.11 4.50 -1.05
C ILE A 17 1.84 5.99 -0.77
N ALA A 18 2.88 6.82 -0.61
CA ALA A 18 2.68 8.25 -0.43
C ALA A 18 2.25 8.90 -1.76
N PRO A 19 1.30 9.85 -1.74
CA PRO A 19 0.88 10.56 -2.94
C PRO A 19 2.05 11.16 -3.73
N GLY A 20 1.97 11.10 -5.05
CA GLY A 20 3.01 11.58 -5.94
C GLY A 20 2.57 11.53 -7.40
N PRO A 21 3.42 12.01 -8.32
CA PRO A 21 3.13 11.97 -9.74
C PRO A 21 3.04 10.50 -10.23
N PRO A 22 2.14 10.17 -11.19
CA PRO A 22 1.90 8.80 -11.63
C PRO A 22 3.16 8.06 -12.13
N GLU A 23 4.13 8.80 -12.68
CA GLU A 23 5.40 8.25 -13.15
C GLU A 23 6.28 7.72 -12.01
N ARG A 24 5.97 8.08 -10.76
CA ARG A 24 6.68 7.64 -9.54
C ARG A 24 5.90 6.62 -8.71
N VAL A 25 4.58 6.79 -8.62
CA VAL A 25 3.75 6.01 -7.67
C VAL A 25 2.76 5.08 -8.37
N GLY A 26 2.61 5.20 -9.69
CA GLY A 26 1.59 4.48 -10.44
C GLY A 26 0.20 4.72 -9.85
N GLY A 27 -0.55 3.63 -9.67
CA GLY A 27 -1.84 3.62 -8.96
C GLY A 27 -1.77 3.01 -7.56
N VAL A 28 -0.58 2.91 -6.95
CA VAL A 28 -0.43 2.26 -5.65
C VAL A 28 -1.17 2.99 -4.53
N PRO A 29 -1.12 4.33 -4.41
CA PRO A 29 -1.87 5.04 -3.38
C PRO A 29 -3.39 4.77 -3.46
N GLU A 30 -3.95 4.82 -4.68
CA GLU A 30 -5.37 4.56 -4.94
C GLU A 30 -5.74 3.11 -4.62
N PHE A 31 -4.91 2.16 -5.03
CA PHE A 31 -5.11 0.75 -4.71
C PHE A 31 -5.08 0.49 -3.19
N LEU A 32 -4.19 1.14 -2.45
CA LEU A 32 -4.12 1.01 -1.00
C LEU A 32 -5.42 1.51 -0.34
N GLU A 33 -5.95 2.67 -0.74
CA GLU A 33 -7.23 3.18 -0.25
C GLU A 33 -8.39 2.18 -0.44
N ASP A 34 -8.45 1.54 -1.62
CA ASP A 34 -9.50 0.58 -1.96
C ASP A 34 -9.50 -0.69 -1.12
N VAL A 35 -8.33 -1.06 -0.55
CA VAL A 35 -8.14 -2.31 0.19
C VAL A 35 -7.93 -2.10 1.69
N LYS A 36 -7.46 -0.93 2.13
CA LYS A 36 -7.10 -0.70 3.53
C LYS A 36 -8.30 -0.75 4.48
N SER A 37 -9.51 -0.50 3.97
CA SER A 37 -10.76 -0.68 4.73
C SER A 37 -11.16 -2.15 4.93
N LYS A 38 -10.63 -3.07 4.12
CA LYS A 38 -11.01 -4.49 4.11
C LYS A 38 -10.03 -5.38 4.88
N TYR A 39 -8.81 -4.89 5.11
CA TYR A 39 -7.74 -5.65 5.74
C TYR A 39 -7.07 -4.83 6.84
N ARG A 40 -6.48 -5.52 7.82
CA ARG A 40 -5.58 -4.87 8.76
C ARG A 40 -4.36 -4.37 7.99
N HIS A 41 -3.98 -3.12 8.23
CA HIS A 41 -2.88 -2.49 7.53
C HIS A 41 -1.99 -1.64 8.45
N LEU A 42 -0.79 -1.33 7.98
CA LEU A 42 0.16 -0.40 8.57
C LEU A 42 0.79 0.42 7.45
N GLU A 43 0.81 1.74 7.60
CA GLU A 43 1.47 2.65 6.66
C GLU A 43 2.75 3.20 7.31
N ILE A 44 3.88 3.03 6.63
CA ILE A 44 5.19 3.52 7.06
C ILE A 44 5.60 4.61 6.08
N VAL A 45 5.28 5.85 6.43
CA VAL A 45 5.55 7.05 5.63
C VAL A 45 6.14 8.13 6.54
N LYS A 46 7.22 8.77 6.11
CA LYS A 46 7.84 9.88 6.85
C LYS A 46 7.04 11.17 6.68
N ASP A 47 6.69 11.52 5.45
CA ASP A 47 5.87 12.66 5.09
C ASP A 47 4.99 12.31 3.88
N CYS A 48 3.67 12.48 4.00
CA CYS A 48 2.73 12.19 2.91
C CYS A 48 2.84 13.17 1.74
N ASN A 49 3.48 14.33 1.92
CA ASN A 49 3.66 15.34 0.88
C ASN A 49 5.02 15.23 0.17
N GLN A 50 5.82 14.20 0.46
CA GLN A 50 7.16 14.03 -0.11
C GLN A 50 7.17 13.57 -1.59
N GLY A 51 5.99 13.40 -2.20
CA GLY A 51 5.85 13.11 -3.62
C GLY A 51 6.21 11.68 -4.04
N GLY A 52 6.08 10.70 -3.14
CA GLY A 52 6.32 9.28 -3.38
C GLY A 52 6.95 8.53 -2.19
N TYR A 53 7.38 7.28 -2.42
CA TYR A 53 7.95 6.38 -1.40
C TYR A 53 6.96 5.97 -0.31
N GLY A 54 7.48 5.30 0.72
CA GLY A 54 6.69 4.73 1.81
C GLY A 54 6.35 3.25 1.56
N ILE A 55 5.95 2.58 2.64
CA ILE A 55 5.59 1.16 2.61
C ILE A 55 4.23 0.96 3.26
N GLY A 56 3.28 0.41 2.50
CA GLY A 56 1.99 -0.06 3.01
C GLY A 56 2.05 -1.56 3.24
N VAL A 57 1.77 -1.99 4.47
CA VAL A 57 1.76 -3.40 4.86
C VAL A 57 0.30 -3.82 5.04
N ILE A 58 -0.12 -4.86 4.33
CA ILE A 58 -1.45 -5.47 4.44
C ILE A 58 -1.32 -6.87 5.03
N ILE A 59 -2.16 -7.18 6.02
CA ILE A 59 -2.23 -8.49 6.68
C ILE A 59 -3.49 -9.21 6.16
N VAL A 60 -3.29 -10.37 5.51
CA VAL A 60 -4.34 -11.20 4.87
C VAL A 60 -5.01 -12.15 5.85
#